data_AF-A0A9E3T0U6-F1
#
_entry.id   AF-A0A9E3T0U6-F1
#
_cell.length_a   1.000
_cell.length_b   1.000
_cell.length_c   1.000
_cell.angle_alpha   90.00
_cell.angle_beta   90.00
_cell.angle_gamma   90.00
#
_symmetry.space_group_name_H-M   'P 1'
#
loop_
_entity.id
_entity.type
_entity.pdbx_description
1 polymer ?
#
loop_
_entity_poly.entity_id
_entity_poly.type
_entity_poly.pdbx_seq_one_letter_code
_entity_poly.pdbx_strand_id
1 'polypeptide(L)'
;MNLFLEPPGFLGTGASFLADVTLIAYILLLAPAMIAGWITARRGLHRPHHKWLMIAVTVVNWVLIAFLMWAALQTDVAPNVGSQPTNPRYLLPSIHALFGLPAQLLATYIVIRMLMEDIGVARARRRGERDLQKYWYKAARWTMRLTLILWLLTTSLGIFSYITRYNVIKLPGAAVTAPASTPEADSLRDADTLSEPAVTPEVSE
;
A
#
# COMPACT_ATOMS: atom_id res chain seq x y z
N MET A 1 17.27 2.99 -11.14
CA MET A 1 16.03 2.23 -11.41
C MET A 1 15.01 2.57 -10.33
N ASN A 2 13.89 3.20 -10.70
CA ASN A 2 12.85 3.52 -9.73
C ASN A 2 11.88 2.33 -9.67
N LEU A 3 12.07 1.45 -8.69
CA LEU A 3 11.29 0.20 -8.50
C LEU A 3 9.76 0.43 -8.40
N PHE A 4 9.33 1.68 -8.17
CA PHE A 4 7.92 2.06 -8.04
C PHE A 4 7.29 2.54 -9.34
N LEU A 5 8.09 2.80 -10.37
CA LEU A 5 7.65 3.16 -11.71
C LEU A 5 7.98 2.05 -12.71
N GLU A 6 9.06 1.30 -12.47
CA GLU A 6 9.53 0.24 -13.35
C GLU A 6 9.95 -1.01 -12.58
N PRO A 7 9.72 -2.21 -13.14
CA PRO A 7 9.03 -2.47 -14.41
C PRO A 7 7.51 -2.20 -14.33
N PRO A 8 6.84 -2.01 -15.48
CA PRO A 8 5.40 -1.83 -15.53
C PRO A 8 4.67 -3.05 -14.95
N GLY A 9 3.52 -2.78 -14.35
CA GLY A 9 2.62 -3.76 -13.76
C GLY A 9 1.90 -4.59 -14.79
N PHE A 10 1.33 -5.71 -14.33
CA PHE A 10 0.65 -6.69 -15.17
C PHE A 10 -0.88 -6.54 -15.15
N LEU A 11 -1.42 -5.68 -14.28
CA LEU A 11 -2.86 -5.40 -14.23
C LEU A 11 -3.34 -4.42 -15.31
N GLY A 12 -2.45 -3.88 -16.14
CA GLY A 12 -2.79 -2.95 -17.22
C GLY A 12 -3.26 -1.58 -16.74
N THR A 13 -2.95 -1.21 -15.50
CA THR A 13 -3.40 0.04 -14.85
C THR A 13 -2.37 1.18 -14.97
N GLY A 14 -1.22 0.94 -15.60
CA GLY A 14 -0.08 1.88 -15.59
C GLY A 14 0.66 1.95 -14.25
N ALA A 15 0.30 1.09 -13.28
CA ALA A 15 1.07 0.88 -12.06
C ALA A 15 2.37 0.13 -12.34
N SER A 16 3.32 0.17 -11.39
CA SER A 16 4.49 -0.71 -11.44
C SER A 16 4.14 -2.14 -11.01
N PHE A 17 4.99 -3.09 -11.40
CA PHE A 17 4.90 -4.49 -10.99
C PHE A 17 4.82 -4.63 -9.47
N LEU A 18 5.62 -3.88 -8.74
CA LEU A 18 5.67 -3.93 -7.28
C LEU A 18 4.36 -3.41 -6.66
N ALA A 19 3.75 -2.38 -7.26
CA ALA A 19 2.45 -1.88 -6.83
C ALA A 19 1.34 -2.92 -7.04
N ASP A 20 1.32 -3.60 -8.18
CA ASP A 20 0.33 -4.65 -8.47
C ASP A 20 0.48 -5.87 -7.56
N VAL A 21 1.71 -6.40 -7.41
CA VAL A 21 1.99 -7.51 -6.50
C VAL A 21 1.55 -7.18 -5.09
N THR A 22 1.79 -5.96 -4.63
CA THR A 22 1.46 -5.61 -3.26
C THR A 22 -0.02 -5.39 -3.05
N LEU A 23 -0.73 -4.82 -4.03
CA LEU A 23 -2.19 -4.77 -3.98
C LEU A 23 -2.77 -6.18 -3.87
N ILE A 24 -2.30 -7.11 -4.69
CA ILE A 24 -2.77 -8.50 -4.66
C ILE A 24 -2.41 -9.18 -3.35
N ALA A 25 -1.17 -9.04 -2.86
CA ALA A 25 -0.77 -9.58 -1.56
C ALA A 25 -1.66 -9.03 -0.43
N TYR A 26 -2.03 -7.76 -0.49
CA TYR A 26 -2.92 -7.16 0.49
C TYR A 26 -4.34 -7.74 0.41
N ILE A 27 -4.93 -7.78 -0.78
CA ILE A 27 -6.32 -8.21 -1.00
C ILE A 27 -6.47 -9.72 -0.78
N LEU A 28 -5.51 -10.54 -1.20
CA LEU A 28 -5.63 -11.99 -1.16
C LEU A 28 -5.05 -12.61 0.11
N LEU A 29 -4.10 -11.94 0.78
CA LEU A 29 -3.47 -12.49 1.99
C LEU A 29 -3.86 -11.71 3.24
N LEU A 30 -3.53 -10.42 3.32
CA LEU A 30 -3.69 -9.67 4.58
C LEU A 30 -5.15 -9.42 4.95
N ALA A 31 -6.00 -9.02 4.00
CA ALA A 31 -7.41 -8.78 4.30
C ALA A 31 -8.15 -10.07 4.73
N PRO A 32 -8.03 -11.21 4.03
CA PRO A 32 -8.59 -12.48 4.48
C PRO A 32 -8.00 -12.95 5.81
N ALA A 33 -6.69 -12.79 6.03
CA ALA A 33 -6.05 -13.16 7.28
C ALA A 33 -6.57 -12.33 8.48
N MET A 34 -6.84 -11.04 8.28
CA MET A 34 -7.46 -10.19 9.30
C MET A 34 -8.89 -10.63 9.62
N ILE A 35 -9.68 -11.00 8.61
CA ILE A 35 -11.03 -11.56 8.80
C ILE A 35 -10.94 -12.90 9.56
N ALA A 36 -10.02 -13.78 9.19
CA ALA A 36 -9.78 -15.03 9.92
C ALA A 36 -9.33 -14.77 11.37
N GLY A 37 -8.53 -13.74 11.61
CA GLY A 37 -8.17 -13.26 12.94
C GLY A 37 -9.40 -12.87 13.75
N TRP A 38 -10.32 -12.10 13.16
CA TRP A 38 -11.59 -11.75 13.81
C TRP A 38 -12.47 -12.97 14.10
N ILE A 39 -12.61 -13.90 13.14
CA ILE A 39 -13.40 -15.13 13.31
C ILE A 39 -12.83 -15.98 14.46
N THR A 40 -11.52 -16.22 14.46
CA THR A 40 -10.85 -17.02 15.51
C THR A 40 -10.99 -16.38 16.89
N ALA A 41 -10.90 -15.05 16.99
CA ALA A 41 -11.14 -14.33 18.24
C ALA A 41 -12.60 -14.46 18.72
N ARG A 42 -13.59 -14.38 17.80
CA ARG A 42 -15.01 -14.52 18.15
C ARG A 42 -15.38 -15.94 18.57
N ARG A 43 -14.70 -16.95 18.04
CA ARG A 43 -14.85 -18.36 18.40
C ARG A 43 -14.10 -18.76 19.68
N GLY A 44 -13.44 -17.81 20.36
CA GLY A 44 -12.66 -18.10 21.57
C GLY A 44 -11.33 -18.82 21.32
N LEU A 45 -10.91 -18.96 20.05
CA LEU A 45 -9.67 -19.63 19.64
C LEU A 45 -8.45 -18.69 19.77
N HIS A 46 -8.34 -18.04 20.93
CA HIS A 46 -7.32 -17.01 21.19
C HIS A 46 -5.89 -17.57 21.12
N ARG A 47 -5.69 -18.82 21.56
CA ARG A 47 -4.40 -19.51 21.55
C ARG A 47 -4.57 -20.95 21.05
N PRO A 48 -3.67 -21.47 20.19
CA PRO A 48 -2.55 -20.76 19.55
C PRO A 48 -2.95 -20.00 18.27
N HIS A 49 -4.11 -20.33 17.69
CA HIS A 49 -4.53 -19.93 16.34
C HIS A 49 -4.56 -18.41 16.12
N HIS A 50 -5.39 -17.68 16.86
CA HIS A 50 -5.51 -16.22 16.70
C HIS A 50 -4.16 -15.53 16.93
N LYS A 51 -3.44 -15.90 18.00
CA LYS A 51 -2.14 -15.33 18.35
C LYS A 51 -1.14 -15.42 17.19
N TRP A 52 -0.89 -16.62 16.67
CA TRP A 52 0.13 -16.80 15.63
C TRP A 52 -0.27 -16.18 14.30
N LEU A 53 -1.56 -16.26 13.95
CA LEU A 53 -2.09 -15.57 12.78
C LEU A 53 -1.86 -14.06 12.88
N MET A 54 -2.20 -13.45 14.02
CA MET A 54 -2.02 -12.01 14.22
C MET A 54 -0.56 -11.59 14.26
N ILE A 55 0.34 -12.39 14.84
CA ILE A 55 1.79 -12.16 14.76
C ILE A 55 2.24 -12.12 13.30
N ALA A 56 1.89 -13.14 12.51
CA ALA A 56 2.28 -13.24 11.12
C ALA A 56 1.76 -12.04 10.31
N VAL A 57 0.48 -11.70 10.46
CA VAL A 57 -0.13 -10.53 9.82
C VAL A 57 0.59 -9.24 10.19
N THR A 58 0.86 -9.00 11.48
CA THR A 58 1.55 -7.78 11.92
C THR A 58 2.97 -7.67 11.38
N VAL A 59 3.73 -8.78 11.37
CA VAL A 59 5.11 -8.81 10.83
C VAL A 59 5.13 -8.58 9.33
N VAL A 60 4.29 -9.31 8.58
CA VAL A 60 4.19 -9.12 7.12
C VAL A 60 3.76 -7.68 6.79
N ASN A 61 2.81 -7.12 7.54
CA ASN A 61 2.38 -5.74 7.31
C ASN A 61 3.50 -4.71 7.60
N TRP A 62 4.36 -4.96 8.59
CA TRP A 62 5.55 -4.11 8.82
C TRP A 62 6.50 -4.11 7.62
N VAL A 63 6.74 -5.29 7.04
CA VAL A 63 7.57 -5.42 5.84
C VAL A 63 6.96 -4.60 4.69
N LEU A 64 5.67 -4.76 4.41
CA LEU A 64 5.00 -3.99 3.36
C LEU A 64 5.06 -2.48 3.61
N ILE A 65 4.83 -2.03 4.86
CA ILE A 65 4.95 -0.60 5.22
C ILE A 65 6.38 -0.09 4.97
N ALA A 66 7.40 -0.82 5.45
CA ALA A 66 8.79 -0.41 5.34
C ALA A 66 9.27 -0.31 3.89
N PHE A 67 8.82 -1.21 3.01
CA PHE A 67 9.26 -1.20 1.61
C PHE A 67 8.39 -0.29 0.74
N LEU A 68 7.06 -0.36 0.86
CA LEU A 68 6.18 0.37 -0.05
C LEU A 68 5.80 1.75 0.44
N MET A 69 5.33 1.84 1.69
CA MET A 69 4.83 3.11 2.19
C MET A 69 5.96 4.10 2.41
N TRP A 70 7.12 3.62 2.88
CA TRP A 70 8.30 4.46 3.00
C TRP A 70 8.73 5.03 1.65
N ALA A 71 8.81 4.20 0.63
CA ALA A 71 9.23 4.66 -0.68
C ALA A 71 8.20 5.62 -1.31
N ALA A 72 6.90 5.28 -1.28
CA ALA A 72 5.86 6.18 -1.76
C ALA A 72 5.85 7.53 -1.02
N LEU A 73 6.13 7.51 0.28
CA LEU A 73 6.31 8.73 1.06
C LEU A 73 7.49 9.56 0.53
N GLN A 74 8.65 8.95 0.34
CA GLN A 74 9.87 9.66 -0.08
C GLN A 74 9.81 10.17 -1.52
N THR A 75 9.30 9.36 -2.46
CA THR A 75 9.39 9.67 -3.89
C THR A 75 8.18 10.40 -4.46
N ASP A 76 7.05 10.46 -3.75
CA ASP A 76 5.81 11.00 -4.30
C ASP A 76 5.05 11.88 -3.30
N VAL A 77 4.77 11.42 -2.07
CA VAL A 77 3.93 12.21 -1.16
C VAL A 77 4.68 13.37 -0.52
N ALA A 78 5.82 13.14 0.12
CA ALA A 78 6.55 14.17 0.87
C ALA A 78 6.99 15.37 0.00
N PRO A 79 7.49 15.18 -1.24
CA PRO A 79 7.86 16.31 -2.09
C PRO A 79 6.68 17.17 -2.56
N ASN A 80 5.47 16.60 -2.66
CA ASN A 80 4.33 17.24 -3.33
C ASN A 80 3.21 17.70 -2.39
N VAL A 81 3.07 17.11 -1.19
CA VAL A 81 1.95 17.40 -0.29
C VAL A 81 1.94 18.85 0.21
N GLY A 82 3.11 19.48 0.32
CA GLY A 82 3.22 20.89 0.74
C GLY A 82 2.73 21.88 -0.33
N SER A 83 3.00 21.61 -1.60
CA SER A 83 2.62 22.48 -2.72
C SER A 83 1.23 22.18 -3.27
N GLN A 84 0.76 20.94 -3.14
CA GLN A 84 -0.55 20.47 -3.63
C GLN A 84 -1.34 19.73 -2.53
N PRO A 85 -1.64 20.39 -1.40
CA PRO A 85 -2.19 19.72 -0.20
C PRO A 85 -3.58 19.13 -0.40
N THR A 86 -4.35 19.63 -1.37
CA THR A 86 -5.72 19.17 -1.67
C THR A 86 -5.78 18.16 -2.82
N ASN A 87 -4.67 17.89 -3.50
CA ASN A 87 -4.64 16.95 -4.61
C ASN A 87 -4.88 15.52 -4.08
N PRO A 88 -5.95 14.81 -4.50
CA PRO A 88 -6.29 13.48 -4.01
C PRO A 88 -5.15 12.46 -4.13
N ARG A 89 -4.25 12.62 -5.13
CA ARG A 89 -3.09 11.76 -5.31
C ARG A 89 -2.16 11.74 -4.10
N TYR A 90 -2.02 12.87 -3.40
CA TYR A 90 -1.13 13.02 -2.25
C TYR A 90 -1.92 13.01 -0.94
N LEU A 91 -3.11 13.61 -0.93
CA LEU A 91 -3.98 13.70 0.24
C LEU A 91 -4.45 12.32 0.73
N LEU A 92 -4.90 11.43 -0.17
CA LEU A 92 -5.39 10.11 0.22
C LEU A 92 -4.30 9.25 0.89
N PRO A 93 -3.07 9.12 0.35
CA PRO A 93 -1.97 8.49 1.06
C PRO A 93 -1.63 9.13 2.43
N SER A 94 -1.69 10.46 2.55
CA SER A 94 -1.45 11.14 3.83
C SER A 94 -2.50 10.77 4.88
N ILE A 95 -3.78 10.78 4.52
CA ILE A 95 -4.87 10.36 5.41
C ILE A 95 -4.77 8.85 5.71
N HIS A 96 -4.42 8.02 4.71
CA HIS A 96 -4.15 6.61 4.91
C HIS A 96 -3.06 6.38 5.97
N ALA A 97 -1.95 7.11 5.90
CA ALA A 97 -0.86 7.04 6.87
C ALA A 97 -1.30 7.51 8.27
N LEU A 98 -2.13 8.56 8.35
CA LEU A 98 -2.67 9.09 9.61
C LEU A 98 -3.45 8.04 10.41
N PHE A 99 -4.22 7.18 9.75
CA PHE A 99 -4.93 6.07 10.42
C PHE A 99 -4.09 4.80 10.50
N GLY A 100 -3.28 4.53 9.47
CA GLY A 100 -2.53 3.28 9.33
C GLY A 100 -1.39 3.15 10.32
N LEU A 101 -0.67 4.23 10.61
CA LEU A 101 0.44 4.19 11.55
C LEU A 101 -0.06 3.89 12.99
N PRO A 102 -1.08 4.60 13.53
CA PRO A 102 -1.69 4.20 14.79
C PRO A 102 -2.24 2.77 14.80
N ALA A 103 -2.88 2.32 13.71
CA ALA A 103 -3.37 0.94 13.59
C ALA A 103 -2.23 -0.07 13.76
N GLN A 104 -1.13 0.14 13.04
CA GLN A 104 0.01 -0.76 13.05
C GLN A 104 0.73 -0.76 14.40
N LEU A 105 0.91 0.41 15.03
CA LEU A 105 1.50 0.52 16.36
C LEU A 105 0.63 -0.18 17.41
N LEU A 106 -0.70 -0.02 17.33
CA LEU A 106 -1.62 -0.67 18.26
C LEU A 106 -1.65 -2.19 18.05
N ALA A 107 -1.64 -2.66 16.81
CA ALA A 107 -1.52 -4.09 16.49
C ALA A 107 -0.23 -4.69 17.05
N THR A 108 0.90 -3.99 16.86
CA THR A 108 2.21 -4.38 17.40
C THR A 108 2.19 -4.44 18.93
N TYR A 109 1.61 -3.42 19.57
CA TYR A 109 1.44 -3.40 21.01
C TYR A 109 0.62 -4.59 21.52
N ILE A 110 -0.51 -4.90 20.88
CA ILE A 110 -1.37 -6.04 21.25
C ILE A 110 -0.59 -7.36 21.09
N VAL A 111 0.15 -7.54 20.00
CA VAL A 111 1.00 -8.72 19.78
C VAL A 111 2.05 -8.87 20.90
N ILE A 112 2.76 -7.80 21.24
CA ILE A 112 3.74 -7.80 22.34
C ILE A 112 3.05 -8.16 23.65
N ARG A 113 1.87 -7.58 23.95
CA ARG A 113 1.10 -7.91 25.14
C ARG A 113 0.70 -9.39 25.19
N MET A 114 0.25 -9.98 24.09
CA MET A 114 -0.07 -11.41 24.02
C MET A 114 1.16 -12.29 24.32
N LEU A 115 2.34 -11.92 23.80
CA LEU A 115 3.59 -12.65 24.07
C LEU A 115 4.03 -12.52 25.53
N MET A 116 3.93 -11.31 26.10
CA MET A 116 4.27 -11.06 27.51
C MET A 116 3.34 -11.81 28.46
N GLU A 117 2.05 -11.90 28.14
CA GLU A 117 1.09 -12.73 28.89
C GLU A 117 1.50 -14.20 28.92
N ASP A 118 1.84 -14.77 27.76
CA ASP A 118 2.24 -16.17 27.65
C ASP A 118 3.47 -16.46 28.50
N ILE A 119 4.46 -15.57 28.45
CA ILE A 119 5.68 -15.66 29.25
C ILE A 119 5.34 -15.54 30.75
N GLY A 120 4.50 -14.58 31.13
CA GLY A 120 4.08 -14.35 32.51
C GLY A 120 3.36 -15.56 33.11
N VAL A 121 2.36 -16.08 32.37
CA VAL A 121 1.58 -17.26 32.75
C VAL A 121 2.47 -18.51 32.81
N ALA A 122 3.35 -18.72 31.85
CA ALA A 122 4.28 -19.85 31.87
C ALA A 122 5.22 -19.80 33.08
N ARG A 123 5.77 -18.62 33.41
CA ARG A 123 6.62 -18.44 34.59
C ARG A 123 5.84 -18.64 35.90
N ALA A 124 4.61 -18.14 35.99
CA ALA A 124 3.76 -18.30 37.16
C ALA A 124 3.37 -19.77 37.40
N ARG A 125 3.02 -20.51 36.34
CA ARG A 125 2.77 -21.95 36.42
C ARG A 125 3.98 -22.73 36.92
N ARG A 126 5.20 -22.37 36.47
CA ARG A 126 6.45 -22.98 36.97
C ARG A 126 6.69 -22.74 38.47
N ARG A 127 6.17 -21.65 39.04
CA ARG A 127 6.23 -21.35 40.48
C ARG A 127 5.09 -21.94 41.30
N GLY A 128 4.16 -22.68 40.68
CA GLY A 128 2.97 -23.21 41.36
C GLY A 128 1.90 -22.17 41.69
N GLU A 129 1.95 -20.98 41.07
CA GLU A 129 0.92 -19.96 41.31
C GLU A 129 -0.43 -20.38 40.71
N ARG A 130 -1.50 -20.24 41.51
CA ARG A 130 -2.88 -20.55 41.09
C ARG A 130 -3.61 -19.35 40.49
N ASP A 131 -3.34 -18.14 41.00
CA ASP A 131 -3.92 -16.92 40.44
C ASP A 131 -3.11 -16.42 39.24
N LEU A 132 -3.59 -16.78 38.06
CA LEU A 132 -3.02 -16.34 36.79
C LEU A 132 -3.68 -15.05 36.27
N GLN A 133 -4.80 -14.60 36.85
CA GLN A 133 -5.61 -13.51 36.29
C GLN A 133 -4.87 -12.16 36.25
N LYS A 134 -3.95 -11.94 37.18
CA LYS A 134 -3.11 -10.73 37.24
C LYS A 134 -2.23 -10.50 36.01
N TYR A 135 -1.91 -11.54 35.24
CA TYR A 135 -1.06 -11.42 34.05
C TYR A 135 -1.84 -10.97 32.81
N TRP A 136 -3.17 -11.10 32.80
CA TRP A 136 -3.99 -10.90 31.60
C TRP A 136 -4.22 -9.43 31.30
N TYR A 137 -4.19 -9.08 30.03
CA TYR A 137 -4.43 -7.74 29.55
C TYR A 137 -5.93 -7.41 29.57
N LYS A 138 -6.35 -6.73 30.64
CA LYS A 138 -7.75 -6.35 30.87
C LYS A 138 -8.35 -5.45 29.78
N ALA A 139 -7.51 -4.68 29.09
CA ALA A 139 -7.90 -3.77 28.02
C ALA A 139 -7.87 -4.41 26.61
N ALA A 140 -7.62 -5.71 26.50
CA ALA A 140 -7.53 -6.41 25.21
C ALA A 140 -8.76 -6.21 24.33
N ARG A 141 -9.97 -6.27 24.91
CA ARG A 141 -11.21 -6.21 24.13
C ARG A 141 -11.36 -4.90 23.37
N TRP A 142 -11.16 -3.76 24.03
CA TRP A 142 -11.39 -2.47 23.37
C TRP A 142 -10.24 -2.12 22.43
N THR A 143 -8.99 -2.44 22.79
CA THR A 143 -7.84 -2.19 21.92
C THR A 143 -7.88 -3.02 20.63
N MET A 144 -8.28 -4.29 20.71
CA MET A 144 -8.50 -5.11 19.50
C MET A 144 -9.60 -4.52 18.60
N ARG A 145 -10.71 -4.03 19.18
CA ARG A 145 -11.79 -3.39 18.41
C ARG A 145 -11.32 -2.11 17.73
N LEU A 146 -10.62 -1.24 18.47
CA LEU A 146 -10.07 -0.01 17.91
C LEU A 146 -9.07 -0.33 16.78
N THR A 147 -8.19 -1.30 16.98
CA THR A 147 -7.24 -1.75 15.96
C THR A 147 -7.96 -2.22 14.71
N LEU A 148 -9.02 -3.03 14.86
CA LEU A 148 -9.80 -3.52 13.73
C LEU A 148 -10.50 -2.38 12.97
N ILE A 149 -11.09 -1.41 13.68
CA ILE A 149 -11.72 -0.24 13.06
C ILE A 149 -10.69 0.58 12.27
N LEU A 150 -9.57 0.91 12.90
CA LEU A 150 -8.49 1.65 12.24
C LEU A 150 -7.96 0.88 11.03
N TRP A 151 -7.78 -0.44 11.16
CA TRP A 151 -7.33 -1.28 10.05
C TRP A 151 -8.34 -1.28 8.88
N LEU A 152 -9.65 -1.36 9.14
CA LEU A 152 -10.68 -1.30 8.10
C LEU A 152 -10.66 0.05 7.37
N LEU A 153 -10.54 1.15 8.12
CA LEU A 153 -10.42 2.50 7.55
C LEU A 153 -9.18 2.61 6.66
N THR A 154 -8.01 2.23 7.18
CA THR A 154 -6.74 2.26 6.45
C THR A 154 -6.77 1.38 5.20
N THR A 155 -7.29 0.15 5.31
CA THR A 155 -7.46 -0.76 4.17
C THR A 155 -8.29 -0.11 3.07
N SER A 156 -9.44 0.44 3.45
CA SER A 156 -10.36 1.08 2.49
C SER A 156 -9.68 2.27 1.81
N LEU A 157 -9.01 3.13 2.59
CA LEU A 157 -8.24 4.26 2.06
C LEU A 157 -7.10 3.82 1.12
N GLY A 158 -6.45 2.69 1.40
CA GLY A 158 -5.40 2.13 0.54
C GLY A 158 -5.96 1.72 -0.83
N ILE A 159 -7.11 1.04 -0.83
CA ILE A 159 -7.83 0.67 -2.07
C ILE A 159 -8.23 1.92 -2.85
N PHE A 160 -8.84 2.92 -2.19
CA PHE A 160 -9.22 4.18 -2.83
C PHE A 160 -8.01 4.96 -3.37
N SER A 161 -6.88 4.93 -2.66
CA SER A 161 -5.64 5.54 -3.13
C SER A 161 -5.13 4.87 -4.40
N TYR A 162 -5.15 3.53 -4.48
CA TYR A 162 -4.76 2.81 -5.69
C TYR A 162 -5.66 3.17 -6.88
N ILE A 163 -6.98 3.12 -6.70
CA ILE A 163 -7.95 3.43 -7.75
C ILE A 163 -7.75 4.85 -8.30
N THR A 164 -7.62 5.84 -7.40
CA THR A 164 -7.43 7.25 -7.76
C THR A 164 -6.08 7.48 -8.45
N ARG A 165 -5.01 6.86 -7.95
CA ARG A 165 -3.65 7.08 -8.45
C ARG A 165 -3.45 6.53 -9.87
N TYR A 166 -4.05 5.40 -10.16
CA TYR A 166 -3.87 4.68 -11.43
C TYR A 166 -5.08 4.80 -12.37
N ASN A 167 -6.03 5.70 -12.06
CA ASN A 167 -7.23 5.94 -12.86
C ASN A 167 -7.94 4.64 -13.30
N VAL A 168 -7.94 3.63 -12.42
CA VAL A 168 -8.48 2.29 -12.71
C VAL A 168 -9.95 2.36 -13.09
N ILE A 169 -10.66 3.33 -12.51
CA ILE A 169 -12.01 3.71 -12.89
C ILE A 169 -11.91 5.11 -13.49
N LYS A 170 -12.26 5.26 -14.77
CA LYS A 170 -12.51 6.58 -15.38
C LYS A 170 -13.78 7.14 -14.76
N LEU A 171 -13.65 7.91 -13.69
CA LEU A 171 -14.77 8.64 -13.12
C LEU A 171 -15.33 9.61 -14.19
N PRO A 172 -16.65 9.68 -14.41
CA PRO A 172 -17.22 10.62 -15.36
C PRO A 172 -16.85 12.04 -14.92
N GLY A 173 -16.09 12.78 -15.74
CA GLY A 173 -15.65 14.15 -15.44
C GLY A 173 -14.15 14.31 -15.16
N ALA A 174 -13.36 13.23 -15.11
CA ALA A 174 -11.91 13.36 -15.19
C ALA A 174 -11.54 13.76 -16.62
N ALA A 175 -11.42 15.08 -16.86
CA ALA A 175 -10.87 15.60 -18.10
C ALA A 175 -9.49 14.94 -18.31
N VAL A 176 -9.40 14.11 -19.34
CA VAL A 176 -8.13 13.60 -19.83
C VAL A 176 -7.38 14.82 -20.33
N THR A 177 -6.50 15.40 -19.52
CA THR A 177 -5.42 16.19 -20.09
C THR A 177 -4.60 15.20 -20.90
N ALA A 178 -4.81 15.23 -22.22
CA ALA A 178 -3.92 14.56 -23.15
C ALA A 178 -2.48 14.92 -22.74
N PRO A 179 -1.52 13.97 -22.78
CA PRO A 179 -0.12 14.36 -22.65
C PRO A 179 0.10 15.47 -23.67
N ALA A 180 0.60 16.62 -23.19
CA ALA A 180 0.93 17.73 -24.07
C ALA A 180 1.80 17.16 -25.18
N SER A 181 1.26 17.15 -26.40
CA SER A 181 2.04 16.85 -27.59
C SER A 181 3.11 17.92 -27.67
N THR A 182 4.32 17.58 -27.21
CA THR A 182 5.50 18.41 -27.43
C THR A 182 5.58 18.66 -28.94
N PRO A 183 5.59 19.92 -29.42
CA PRO A 183 5.57 20.24 -30.85
C PRO A 183 6.89 19.91 -31.58
N GLU A 184 7.75 19.09 -30.99
CA GLU A 184 9.09 18.79 -31.50
C GLU A 184 9.10 17.67 -32.56
N ALA A 185 7.96 17.00 -32.79
CA ALA A 185 7.87 15.91 -33.77
C ALA A 185 7.43 16.34 -35.18
N ASP A 186 6.82 17.53 -35.35
CA ASP A 186 6.37 17.99 -36.69
C ASP A 186 7.46 18.74 -37.47
N SER A 187 8.51 19.25 -36.81
CA SER A 187 9.59 19.99 -37.50
C SER A 187 10.56 19.09 -38.27
N LEU A 188 10.53 17.77 -38.08
CA LEU A 188 11.34 16.82 -38.86
C LEU A 188 10.64 16.32 -40.12
N ARG A 189 9.35 16.61 -40.30
CA ARG A 189 8.57 16.13 -41.45
C ARG A 189 8.60 17.08 -42.65
N ASP A 190 8.90 18.36 -42.40
CA ASP A 190 8.99 19.40 -43.43
C ASP A 190 10.42 19.60 -43.99
N ALA A 191 11.43 18.94 -43.42
CA ALA A 191 12.81 19.04 -43.89
C ALA A 191 13.16 18.07 -45.05
N ASP A 192 12.27 17.14 -45.40
CA ASP A 192 12.55 16.05 -46.35
C ASP A 192 11.96 16.31 -47.77
N THR A 193 11.51 17.54 -48.06
CA THR A 193 10.88 17.89 -49.36
C THR A 193 11.66 18.87 -50.22
N LEU A 194 12.94 19.17 -49.92
CA LEU A 194 13.78 20.03 -50.77
C LEU A 194 15.10 19.35 -51.14
N SER A 195 15.05 18.41 -52.08
CA SER A 195 16.19 17.99 -52.89
C SER A 195 15.69 17.29 -54.17
N GLU A 196 15.18 18.06 -55.13
CA GLU A 196 15.12 17.57 -56.52
C GLU A 196 16.55 17.38 -57.04
N PRO A 197 16.89 16.24 -57.66
CA PRO A 197 18.17 16.07 -58.33
C PRO A 197 18.19 16.91 -59.62
N ALA A 198 19.22 17.74 -59.77
CA ALA A 198 19.43 18.54 -60.97
C ALA A 198 19.62 17.64 -62.21
N VAL A 199 18.78 17.84 -63.22
CA VAL A 199 18.88 17.21 -64.54
C VAL A 199 20.11 17.78 -65.25
N THR A 200 21.02 16.90 -65.67
CA THR A 200 22.18 17.25 -66.51
C THR A 200 21.77 17.16 -67.99
N PRO A 201 22.03 18.15 -68.85
CA PRO A 201 21.73 18.03 -70.27
C PRO A 201 22.74 17.09 -70.97
N GLU A 202 22.21 16.13 -71.73
CA GLU A 202 22.98 15.31 -72.68
C GLU A 202 23.52 16.17 -73.82
N VAL A 203 24.80 15.97 -74.15
CA VAL A 203 25.45 16.49 -75.35
C VAL A 203 25.21 15.50 -76.49
N SER A 204 24.55 15.94 -77.56
CA SER A 204 24.43 15.20 -78.81
C SER A 204 25.60 15.57 -79.74
N GLU A 205 26.19 14.58 -80.40
CA GLU A 205 27.23 14.69 -81.44
C GLU A 205 26.78 15.50 -82.67
#